data_AF-A0A2I1HW76-F1
#
_entry.id   AF-A0A2I1HW76-F1
#
_cell.length_a   1.000
_cell.length_b   1.000
_cell.length_c   1.000
_cell.angle_alpha   90.00
_cell.angle_beta   90.00
_cell.angle_gamma   90.00
#
_symmetry.space_group_name_H-M   'P 1'
#
loop_
_entity.id
_entity.type
_entity.pdbx_description
1 polymer ?
#
loop_
_entity_poly.entity_id
_entity_poly.type
_entity_poly.pdbx_seq_one_letter_code
_entity_poly.pdbx_strand_id
1 'polypeptide(L)' 'MHNIENAQNTFVLTCQSDIESLVLNAIAARDNVSRYSCKCGYKYLIGECGKAMATSKCPECKRVIGGSNNVAAIGNTR' A
#
# COMPACT_ATOMS: atom_id res chain seq x y z
N MET A 1 11.18 -3.34 -25.55
CA MET A 1 11.75 -2.98 -24.23
C MET A 1 10.54 -2.88 -23.31
N HIS A 2 10.28 -3.90 -22.49
CA HIS A 2 8.99 -4.03 -21.79
C HIS A 2 8.88 -2.97 -20.68
N ASN A 3 7.86 -2.12 -20.77
CA ASN A 3 7.50 -1.12 -19.77
C ASN A 3 7.05 -1.83 -18.47
N ILE A 4 7.99 -1.96 -17.54
CA ILE A 4 7.78 -2.52 -16.20
C ILE A 4 6.78 -1.65 -15.39
N GLU A 5 6.47 -0.44 -15.84
CA GLU A 5 5.48 0.45 -15.22
C GLU A 5 4.04 -0.09 -15.25
N ASN A 6 3.73 -1.04 -16.16
CA ASN A 6 2.42 -1.74 -16.17
C ASN A 6 2.43 -3.05 -15.36
N ALA A 7 3.59 -3.51 -14.90
CA ALA A 7 3.73 -4.78 -14.17
C ALA A 7 3.27 -4.69 -12.70
N GLN A 8 2.69 -3.57 -12.25
CA GLN A 8 2.00 -3.52 -10.95
C GLN A 8 0.83 -4.52 -10.86
N ASN A 9 0.37 -5.05 -12.01
CA ASN A 9 -0.68 -6.06 -12.10
C ASN A 9 -0.22 -7.40 -12.70
N THR A 10 1.09 -7.63 -12.86
CA THR A 10 1.64 -8.88 -13.41
C THR A 10 2.63 -9.48 -12.42
N PHE A 11 2.11 -10.31 -11.52
CA PHE A 11 2.90 -10.98 -10.48
C PHE A 11 3.60 -12.23 -11.03
N VAL A 12 4.87 -12.41 -10.67
CA VAL A 12 5.68 -13.58 -11.06
C VAL A 12 5.88 -14.42 -9.79
N LEU A 13 5.16 -15.54 -9.71
CA LEU A 13 4.89 -16.37 -8.53
C LEU A 13 6.07 -16.96 -7.74
N THR A 14 7.33 -16.57 -7.99
CA THR A 14 8.51 -17.26 -7.46
C THR A 14 9.39 -16.45 -6.50
N CYS A 15 9.10 -15.18 -6.21
CA CYS A 15 9.84 -14.38 -5.23
C CYS A 15 9.09 -14.27 -3.89
N GLN A 16 9.81 -14.30 -2.77
CA GLN A 16 9.24 -14.23 -1.41
C GLN A 16 8.41 -12.94 -1.16
N SER A 17 8.67 -11.88 -1.93
CA SER A 17 7.89 -10.64 -1.99
C SER A 17 6.48 -10.78 -2.57
N ASP A 18 6.23 -11.85 -3.33
CA ASP A 18 4.95 -12.10 -4.00
C ASP A 18 3.91 -12.67 -3.02
N ILE A 19 4.32 -13.46 -2.02
CA ILE A 19 3.39 -13.95 -0.98
C ILE A 19 2.85 -12.78 -0.15
N GLU A 20 3.71 -11.83 0.24
CA GLU A 20 3.27 -10.63 0.96
C GLU A 20 2.25 -9.84 0.14
N SER A 21 2.50 -9.68 -1.16
CA SER A 21 1.62 -8.92 -2.05
C SER A 21 0.31 -9.68 -2.34
N LEU A 22 0.36 -11.01 -2.47
CA LEU A 22 -0.82 -11.87 -2.61
C LEU A 22 -1.72 -11.77 -1.37
N VAL A 23 -1.15 -11.88 -0.17
CA VAL A 23 -1.91 -11.78 1.09
C VAL A 23 -2.54 -10.39 1.22
N LEU A 24 -1.77 -9.33 0.97
CA LEU A 24 -2.29 -7.96 1.03
C LEU A 24 -3.40 -7.72 -0.01
N ASN A 25 -3.27 -8.27 -1.23
CA ASN A 25 -4.30 -8.17 -2.26
C ASN A 25 -5.55 -9.00 -1.92
N ALA A 26 -5.39 -10.18 -1.35
CA ALA A 26 -6.52 -11.02 -0.92
C ALA A 26 -7.33 -10.34 0.19
N ILE A 27 -6.66 -9.62 1.11
CA ILE A 27 -7.31 -8.82 2.14
C ILE A 27 -7.99 -7.59 1.51
N ALA A 28 -7.31 -6.90 0.58
CA ALA A 28 -7.87 -5.78 -0.17
C ALA A 28 -9.15 -6.13 -0.94
N ALA A 29 -9.15 -7.28 -1.61
CA ALA A 29 -10.29 -7.76 -2.38
C ALA A 29 -11.50 -8.14 -1.50
N ARG A 30 -11.27 -8.51 -0.24
CA ARG A 30 -12.33 -8.94 0.68
C ARG A 30 -12.95 -7.81 1.46
N ASP A 31 -12.15 -6.83 1.89
CA ASP A 31 -12.53 -5.91 2.95
C ASP A 31 -12.54 -4.42 2.52
N ASN A 32 -12.59 -4.14 1.21
CA ASN A 32 -12.54 -2.78 0.63
C ASN A 32 -11.35 -1.93 1.13
N VAL A 33 -10.24 -2.58 1.48
CA VAL A 33 -9.04 -1.90 1.96
C VAL A 33 -8.12 -1.56 0.79
N SER A 34 -7.43 -0.43 0.88
CA SER A 34 -6.41 -0.07 -0.11
C SER A 34 -5.03 -0.20 0.48
N ARG A 35 -4.10 -0.68 -0.35
CA ARG A 35 -2.68 -0.72 -0.03
C ARG A 35 -2.10 0.69 -0.11
N TYR A 36 -1.18 0.97 0.79
CA TYR A 36 -0.36 2.16 0.78
C TYR A 36 1.08 1.79 1.14
N SER A 37 2.01 2.62 0.70
CA SER A 37 3.44 2.49 0.96
C SER A 37 3.99 3.82 1.41
N CYS A 38 4.69 3.83 2.54
CA CYS A 38 5.45 4.98 3.00
C CYS A 38 6.73 5.14 2.17
N LYS A 39 7.25 6.36 2.03
CA LYS A 39 8.54 6.66 1.39
C LYS A 39 9.73 5.83 1.92
N CYS A 40 9.66 5.27 3.13
CA CYS A 40 10.70 4.39 3.66
C CYS A 40 10.58 2.93 3.21
N GLY A 41 9.53 2.55 2.47
CA GLY A 41 9.25 1.18 2.05
C GLY A 41 8.28 0.41 2.94
N TYR A 42 7.79 1.01 4.04
CA TYR A 42 6.80 0.38 4.92
C TYR A 42 5.43 0.31 4.25
N LYS A 43 4.94 -0.90 4.03
CA LYS A 43 3.63 -1.17 3.41
C LYS A 43 2.57 -1.30 4.49
N TYR A 44 1.43 -0.65 4.29
CA TYR A 44 0.31 -0.70 5.22
C TYR A 44 -1.02 -0.71 4.45
N LEU A 45 -2.08 -1.13 5.12
CA LEU A 45 -3.44 -1.15 4.58
C LEU A 45 -4.27 -0.06 5.26
N ILE A 46 -5.11 0.61 4.50
CA ILE A 46 -6.14 1.51 5.05
C ILE A 46 -7.50 0.84 4.92
N GLY A 47 -8.16 0.68 6.07
CA GLY A 47 -9.46 0.04 6.28
C GLY A 47 -10.67 0.77 5.69
N GLU A 48 -11.83 0.12 5.80
CA GLU A 48 -13.19 0.65 5.59
C GLU A 48 -13.56 1.08 4.16
N CYS A 49 -13.00 2.20 3.72
CA CYS A 49 -13.28 2.78 2.39
C CYS A 49 -12.02 2.81 1.52
N GLY A 50 -10.89 2.31 2.03
CA GLY A 50 -9.62 2.30 1.30
C GLY A 50 -9.04 3.68 1.05
N LYS A 51 -9.52 4.72 1.74
CA LYS A 51 -9.06 6.10 1.55
C LYS A 51 -8.45 6.66 2.83
N ALA A 52 -7.45 7.51 2.65
CA ALA A 52 -6.74 8.13 3.75
C ALA A 52 -7.64 9.10 4.55
N MET A 53 -8.18 8.59 5.66
CA MET A 53 -9.07 9.33 6.57
C MET A 53 -8.49 9.51 7.98
N ALA A 54 -7.46 8.74 8.32
CA ALA A 54 -6.73 8.85 9.57
C ALA A 54 -5.24 9.03 9.30
N THR A 55 -4.58 9.81 10.16
CA THR A 55 -3.12 9.94 10.17
C THR A 55 -2.53 9.10 11.29
N SER A 56 -1.39 8.46 11.02
CA SER A 56 -0.62 7.71 12.01
C SER A 56 0.87 7.93 11.79
N LYS A 57 1.73 7.35 12.64
CA LYS A 57 3.19 7.43 12.49
C LYS A 57 3.72 6.10 11.97
N CYS A 58 4.60 6.16 10.97
CA CYS A 58 5.31 5.00 10.48
C CYS A 58 6.17 4.40 11.60
N PRO A 59 6.08 3.09 11.88
CA PRO A 59 6.90 2.46 12.92
C PRO A 59 8.40 2.48 12.57
N GLU A 60 8.76 2.45 11.29
CA GLU A 60 10.14 2.46 10.81
C GLU A 60 10.74 3.87 10.82
N CYS A 61 10.14 4.82 10.08
CA CYS A 61 10.75 6.14 9.86
C CYS A 61 10.10 7.28 10.66
N LYS A 62 9.07 6.99 11.47
CA LYS A 62 8.32 7.95 12.30
C LYS A 62 7.64 9.09 11.54
N ARG A 63 7.63 9.05 10.20
CA ARG A 63 6.90 10.00 9.35
C ARG A 63 5.39 9.77 9.44
N VAL A 64 4.63 10.79 9.06
CA VAL A 64 3.16 10.70 9.01
C VAL A 64 2.75 9.80 7.84
N ILE A 65 2.02 8.72 8.16
CA ILE A 65 1.37 7.81 7.22
C ILE A 65 -0.14 8.00 7.29
N GLY A 66 -0.86 7.49 6.29
CA GLY A 66 -2.30 7.71 6.16
C GLY A 66 -2.58 9.07 5.54
N GLY A 67 -3.52 9.84 6.10
CA GLY A 67 -3.91 11.15 5.59
C GLY A 67 -5.31 11.57 6.06
N SER A 68 -5.88 12.59 5.43
CA SER A 68 -7.19 13.17 5.79
C SER A 68 -7.95 13.60 4.55
N ASN A 69 -9.29 13.64 4.61
CA ASN A 69 -10.15 14.01 3.48
C ASN A 69 -9.89 13.17 2.21
N ASN A 70 -9.55 11.89 2.36
CA ASN A 70 -9.18 10.99 1.25
C ASN A 70 -7.85 11.35 0.55
N VAL A 71 -7.07 12.27 1.13
CA VAL A 71 -5.78 12.70 0.61
C VAL A 71 -4.68 12.08 1.47
N ALA A 72 -3.79 11.32 0.84
CA ALA A 72 -2.67 10.72 1.54
C ALA A 72 -1.66 11.79 1.97
N ALA A 73 -1.05 11.60 3.14
CA ALA A 73 0.01 12.45 3.63
C ALA A 73 1.23 12.37 2.70
N ILE A 74 1.98 13.47 2.63
CA ILE A 74 3.10 13.66 1.70
C ILE A 74 4.10 12.51 1.79
N GLY A 75 4.40 11.89 0.65
CA GLY A 75 5.35 10.77 0.55
C GLY A 75 4.74 9.39 0.82
N ASN A 76 3.42 9.26 0.88
CA ASN A 76 2.74 7.97 0.80
C ASN A 76 2.21 7.75 -0.63
N THR A 77 2.37 6.52 -1.12
CA THR A 77 1.88 6.08 -2.43
C THR A 77 0.85 4.99 -2.23
N ARG A 78 -0.19 4.93 -3.06
CA ARG A 78 -1.19 3.85 -3.06
C ARG A 78 -0.69 2.68 -3.89
#